data_AF-A0A952WVE9-F1
#
_entry.id   AF-A0A952WVE9-F1
#
_cell.length_a   1.000
_cell.length_b   1.000
_cell.length_c   1.000
_cell.angle_alpha   90.00
_cell.angle_beta   90.00
_cell.angle_gamma   90.00
#
_symmetry.space_group_name_H-M   'P 1'
#
loop_
_entity.id
_entity.type
_entity.pdbx_description
1 polymer ?
#
loop_
_entity_poly.entity_id
_entity_poly.type
_entity_poly.pdbx_seq_one_letter_code
_entity_poly.pdbx_strand_id
1 'polypeptide(L)'
;MQATLSVEEEKRLVILMAVAVLGGSATKSCVLDLIDARGWLSLDESDREIMETRNEARWRNDLAFIRHHLVLNGCLSGLHRNQWEITPKGRQVLRRLATAAKGASPHKLNRAFIKQIECLASEHFSDDSGTGNLC
;
A
#
# COMPACT_ATOMS: atom_id res chain seq x y z
N MET A 1 22.94 10.60 4.64
CA MET A 1 21.77 10.38 5.51
C MET A 1 21.01 9.19 4.96
N GLN A 2 20.92 8.08 5.70
CA GLN A 2 20.11 6.93 5.26
C GLN A 2 18.64 7.33 5.43
N ALA A 3 17.84 7.22 4.36
CA ALA A 3 16.41 7.48 4.44
C ALA A 3 15.74 6.27 5.11
N THR A 4 15.23 6.44 6.34
CA THR A 4 14.42 5.41 7.02
C THR A 4 12.95 5.69 6.75
N LEU A 5 12.20 4.70 6.27
CA LEU A 5 10.74 4.79 6.25
C LEU A 5 10.22 4.57 7.67
N SER A 6 9.26 5.38 8.08
CA SER A 6 8.49 5.09 9.29
C SER A 6 7.59 3.86 9.09
N VAL A 7 7.23 3.16 10.17
CA VAL A 7 6.30 2.01 10.14
C VAL A 7 4.96 2.38 9.48
N GLU A 8 4.49 3.61 9.68
CA GLU A 8 3.27 4.09 9.01
C GLU A 8 3.47 4.23 7.49
N GLU A 9 4.61 4.74 7.03
CA GLU A 9 4.93 4.83 5.60
C GLU A 9 5.07 3.46 4.95
N GLU A 10 5.62 2.48 5.67
CA GLU A 10 5.66 1.08 5.23
C GLU A 10 4.25 0.51 5.01
N LYS A 11 3.35 0.72 5.99
CA LYS A 11 1.95 0.30 5.88
C LYS A 11 1.23 0.99 4.72
N ARG A 12 1.44 2.30 4.54
CA ARG A 12 0.89 3.07 3.40
C ARG A 12 1.39 2.52 2.07
N LEU A 13 2.70 2.23 1.97
CA LEU A 13 3.33 1.65 0.78
C LEU A 13 2.69 0.29 0.44
N VAL A 14 2.56 -0.59 1.42
CA VAL A 14 1.96 -1.93 1.25
C VAL A 14 0.51 -1.84 0.76
N ILE A 15 -0.31 -0.96 1.35
CA ILE A 15 -1.71 -0.77 0.93
C ILE A 15 -1.78 -0.26 -0.51
N LEU A 16 -1.03 0.79 -0.85
CA LEU A 16 -1.05 1.37 -2.19
C LEU A 16 -0.56 0.37 -3.24
N MET A 17 0.46 -0.40 -2.91
CA MET A 17 0.98 -1.46 -3.76
C MET A 17 -0.05 -2.57 -3.99
N ALA A 18 -0.73 -3.02 -2.94
CA ALA A 18 -1.75 -4.06 -3.04
C ALA A 18 -2.91 -3.63 -3.96
N VAL A 19 -3.40 -2.41 -3.78
CA VAL A 19 -4.45 -1.85 -4.64
C VAL A 19 -3.97 -1.74 -6.09
N ALA A 20 -2.74 -1.29 -6.32
CA ALA A 20 -2.17 -1.18 -7.66
C ALA A 20 -2.06 -2.56 -8.34
N VAL A 21 -1.57 -3.58 -7.64
CA VAL A 21 -1.45 -4.96 -8.15
C VAL A 21 -2.82 -5.57 -8.47
N LEU A 22 -3.87 -5.18 -7.73
CA LEU A 22 -5.25 -5.62 -7.98
C LEU A 22 -5.96 -4.83 -9.09
N GLY A 23 -5.24 -4.07 -9.93
CA GLY A 23 -5.81 -3.31 -11.05
C GLY A 23 -6.24 -1.89 -10.68
N GLY A 24 -5.82 -1.38 -9.51
CA GLY A 24 -6.07 -0.01 -9.09
C GLY A 24 -7.37 0.22 -8.31
N SER A 25 -8.24 -0.79 -8.21
CA SER A 25 -9.47 -0.74 -7.41
C SER A 25 -9.84 -2.12 -6.89
N ALA A 26 -9.98 -2.27 -5.58
CA ALA A 26 -10.27 -3.56 -4.96
C ALA A 26 -11.06 -3.42 -3.64
N THR A 27 -11.63 -4.51 -3.14
CA THR A 27 -12.29 -4.51 -1.82
C THR A 27 -11.28 -4.56 -0.68
N LYS A 28 -11.69 -4.13 0.53
CA LYS A 28 -10.87 -4.27 1.75
C LYS A 28 -10.34 -5.70 1.90
N SER A 29 -11.21 -6.70 1.79
CA SER A 29 -10.83 -8.11 1.98
C SER A 29 -9.79 -8.53 0.94
N CYS A 30 -10.02 -8.27 -0.35
CA CYS A 30 -9.05 -8.62 -1.40
C CYS A 30 -7.68 -7.98 -1.17
N VAL A 31 -7.64 -6.71 -0.75
CA VAL A 31 -6.39 -6.00 -0.46
C VAL A 31 -5.65 -6.66 0.71
N LEU A 32 -6.34 -6.90 1.83
CA LEU A 32 -5.72 -7.48 3.03
C LEU A 32 -5.31 -8.94 2.81
N ASP A 33 -6.17 -9.74 2.18
CA ASP A 33 -5.89 -11.14 1.88
C ASP A 33 -4.68 -11.27 0.94
N LEU A 34 -4.51 -10.36 -0.03
CA LEU A 34 -3.32 -10.31 -0.89
C LEU A 34 -2.06 -10.02 -0.07
N ILE A 35 -2.10 -9.06 0.85
CA ILE A 35 -0.95 -8.66 1.67
C ILE A 35 -0.47 -9.82 2.54
N ASP A 36 -1.40 -10.56 3.15
CA ASP A 36 -1.10 -11.73 3.99
C ASP A 36 -0.61 -12.91 3.15
N ALA A 37 -1.31 -13.22 2.05
CA ALA A 37 -0.95 -14.32 1.14
C ALA A 37 0.44 -14.14 0.51
N ARG A 38 0.83 -12.89 0.23
CA ARG A 38 2.16 -12.56 -0.30
C ARG A 38 3.22 -12.43 0.78
N GLY A 39 2.83 -12.43 2.06
CA GLY A 39 3.72 -12.20 3.18
C GLY A 39 4.50 -10.89 3.03
N TRP A 40 3.84 -9.79 2.69
CA TRP A 40 4.54 -8.50 2.50
C TRP A 40 4.93 -7.83 3.82
N LEU A 41 4.21 -8.14 4.89
CA LEU A 41 4.48 -7.67 6.25
C LEU A 41 5.01 -8.81 7.13
N SER A 42 5.99 -8.50 7.98
CA SER A 42 6.43 -9.34 9.09
C SER A 42 5.51 -9.12 10.29
N LEU A 43 4.43 -9.90 10.35
CA LEU A 43 3.44 -9.88 11.42
C LEU A 43 3.89 -10.80 12.56
N ASP A 44 3.94 -10.26 13.78
CA ASP A 44 4.18 -11.05 15.00
C ASP A 44 2.88 -11.62 15.59
N GLU A 45 2.97 -12.32 16.72
CA GLU A 45 1.79 -12.90 17.38
C GLU A 45 0.78 -11.83 17.78
N SER A 46 1.24 -10.70 18.31
CA SER A 46 0.38 -9.60 18.76
C SER A 46 -0.36 -8.92 17.61
N ASP A 47 0.26 -8.87 16.43
CA ASP A 47 -0.35 -8.40 15.19
C ASP A 47 -1.47 -9.35 14.73
N ARG A 48 -1.32 -10.67 14.95
CA ARG A 48 -2.28 -11.72 14.55
C ARG A 48 -3.42 -11.95 15.55
N GLU A 49 -3.32 -11.43 16.77
CA GLU A 49 -4.40 -11.46 17.76
C GLU A 49 -5.73 -10.92 17.21
N ILE A 50 -6.81 -11.65 17.48
CA ILE A 50 -8.17 -11.21 17.18
C ILE A 50 -8.62 -10.19 18.23
N MET A 51 -9.04 -9.02 17.79
CA MET A 51 -9.62 -8.01 18.67
C MET A 51 -11.06 -8.39 19.03
N GLU A 52 -11.33 -8.64 20.31
CA GLU A 52 -12.67 -9.02 20.81
C GLU A 52 -13.76 -8.01 20.43
N THR A 53 -13.42 -6.72 20.36
CA THR A 53 -14.37 -5.64 20.06
C THR A 53 -14.80 -5.56 18.59
N ARG A 54 -14.03 -6.16 17.67
CA ARG A 54 -14.24 -6.06 16.22
C ARG A 54 -14.33 -7.40 15.51
N ASN A 55 -13.97 -8.50 16.19
CA ASN A 55 -13.83 -9.84 15.64
C ASN A 55 -12.94 -9.86 14.38
N GLU A 56 -11.84 -9.10 14.41
CA GLU A 56 -10.88 -8.96 13.32
C GLU A 56 -9.45 -8.91 13.88
N ALA A 57 -8.49 -9.46 13.13
CA ALA A 57 -7.07 -9.43 13.52
C ALA A 57 -6.55 -7.99 13.64
N ARG A 58 -5.70 -7.72 14.64
CA ARG A 58 -5.17 -6.39 14.96
C ARG A 58 -4.53 -5.72 13.74
N TRP A 59 -3.71 -6.45 12.98
CA TRP A 59 -3.05 -5.92 11.77
C TRP A 59 -4.04 -5.49 10.69
N ARG A 60 -5.16 -6.20 10.52
CA ARG A 60 -6.19 -5.86 9.54
C ARG A 60 -6.92 -4.57 9.92
N ASN A 61 -7.23 -4.41 11.20
CA ASN A 61 -7.84 -3.19 11.72
C ASN A 61 -6.88 -1.99 11.60
N ASP A 62 -5.61 -2.19 11.92
CA ASP A 62 -4.57 -1.18 11.79
C ASP A 62 -4.39 -0.71 10.33
N LEU A 63 -4.32 -1.62 9.35
CA LEU A 63 -4.28 -1.22 7.93
C LEU A 63 -5.57 -0.51 7.48
N ALA A 64 -6.73 -0.91 8.00
CA ALA A 64 -7.98 -0.20 7.73
C ALA A 64 -7.98 1.24 8.29
N PHE A 65 -7.35 1.45 9.45
CA PHE A 65 -7.11 2.76 10.02
C PHE A 65 -6.14 3.60 9.16
N ILE A 66 -5.03 3.02 8.71
CA ILE A 66 -4.11 3.69 7.76
C ILE A 66 -4.81 4.08 6.45
N ARG A 67 -5.74 3.25 5.95
CA ARG A 67 -6.56 3.61 4.78
C ARG A 67 -7.38 4.88 5.01
N HIS A 68 -7.88 5.14 6.23
CA HIS A 68 -8.58 6.39 6.51
C HIS A 68 -7.68 7.61 6.25
N HIS A 69 -6.43 7.59 6.71
CA HIS A 69 -5.45 8.64 6.43
C HIS A 69 -5.11 8.76 4.94
N LEU A 70 -4.99 7.64 4.22
CA LEU A 70 -4.77 7.66 2.78
C LEU A 70 -5.92 8.33 2.02
N VAL A 71 -7.17 8.15 2.46
CA VAL A 71 -8.33 8.84 1.87
C VAL A 71 -8.31 10.33 2.17
N LEU A 72 -8.08 10.72 3.44
CA LEU A 72 -7.96 12.13 3.83
C LEU A 72 -6.86 12.86 3.06
N ASN A 73 -5.75 12.17 2.79
CA ASN A 73 -4.64 12.70 2.02
C ASN A 73 -4.86 12.65 0.49
N GLY A 74 -6.01 12.15 0.02
CA GLY A 74 -6.36 12.04 -1.39
C GLY A 74 -5.57 10.98 -2.15
N CYS A 75 -4.94 10.04 -1.47
CA CYS A 75 -4.18 8.92 -2.08
C CYS A 75 -5.08 7.75 -2.47
N LEU A 76 -6.17 7.55 -1.72
CA LEU A 76 -7.23 6.61 -2.05
C LEU A 76 -8.56 7.36 -2.21
N SER A 77 -9.42 6.86 -3.10
CA SER A 77 -10.79 7.37 -3.25
C SER A 77 -11.65 6.97 -2.04
N GLY A 78 -12.43 7.93 -1.55
CA GLY A 78 -13.46 7.71 -0.53
C GLY A 78 -14.87 7.53 -1.10
N LEU A 79 -15.03 7.57 -2.43
CA LEU A 79 -16.33 7.66 -3.11
C LEU A 79 -17.18 6.40 -2.93
N HIS A 80 -16.57 5.23 -2.99
CA HIS A 80 -17.27 3.96 -2.96
C HIS A 80 -17.07 3.24 -1.63
N ARG A 81 -18.18 2.89 -0.97
CA ARG A 81 -18.15 2.10 0.27
C ARG A 81 -17.54 0.73 -0.01
N ASN A 82 -16.65 0.27 0.87
CA ASN A 82 -15.92 -1.01 0.79
C ASN A 82 -14.95 -1.17 -0.39
N GLN A 83 -14.76 -0.14 -1.21
CA GLN A 83 -13.79 -0.13 -2.31
C GLN A 83 -12.60 0.76 -1.95
N TRP A 84 -11.42 0.29 -2.31
CA TRP A 84 -10.13 0.92 -2.10
C TRP A 84 -9.56 1.15 -3.49
N GLU A 85 -9.68 2.38 -3.97
CA GLU A 85 -9.27 2.77 -5.31
C GLU A 85 -8.14 3.77 -5.23
N ILE A 86 -7.05 3.53 -5.94
CA ILE A 86 -5.87 4.39 -5.93
C ILE A 86 -6.04 5.57 -6.89
N THR A 87 -5.82 6.77 -6.37
CA THR A 87 -5.92 8.01 -7.16
C THR A 87 -4.60 8.27 -7.91
N PRO A 88 -4.56 9.23 -8.86
CA PRO A 88 -3.29 9.68 -9.45
C PRO A 88 -2.27 10.16 -8.40
N LYS A 89 -2.73 10.89 -7.37
CA LYS A 89 -1.89 11.30 -6.24
C LYS A 89 -1.39 10.09 -5.45
N GLY A 90 -2.24 9.09 -5.22
CA GLY A 90 -1.85 7.83 -4.58
C GLY A 90 -0.77 7.09 -5.33
N ARG A 91 -0.86 7.05 -6.67
CA ARG A 91 0.20 6.51 -7.52
C ARG A 91 1.50 7.31 -7.34
N GLN A 92 1.49 8.64 -7.37
CA GLN A 92 2.70 9.43 -7.12
C GLN A 92 3.34 9.14 -5.75
N VAL A 93 2.52 9.01 -4.69
CA VAL A 93 2.99 8.65 -3.35
C VAL A 93 3.56 7.24 -3.31
N LEU A 94 2.91 6.26 -3.95
CA LEU A 94 3.41 4.89 -4.09
C LEU A 94 4.82 4.90 -4.70
N ARG A 95 5.02 5.64 -5.79
CA ARG A 95 6.31 5.76 -6.48
C ARG A 95 7.38 6.37 -5.59
N ARG A 96 7.05 7.45 -4.88
CA ARG A 96 7.96 8.10 -3.92
C ARG A 96 8.38 7.16 -2.80
N LEU A 97 7.42 6.46 -2.19
CA LEU A 97 7.66 5.52 -1.10
C LEU A 97 8.44 4.29 -1.58
N ALA A 98 8.13 3.77 -2.77
CA ALA A 98 8.87 2.70 -3.41
C ALA A 98 10.34 3.06 -3.63
N THR A 99 10.63 4.26 -4.13
CA THR A 99 12.01 4.75 -4.30
C THR A 99 12.72 4.89 -2.95
N ALA A 100 12.04 5.44 -1.94
CA ALA A 100 12.61 5.55 -0.60
C ALA A 100 12.91 4.16 0.01
N ALA A 101 12.05 3.17 -0.23
CA ALA A 101 12.19 1.83 0.32
C ALA A 101 13.42 1.08 -0.23
N LYS A 102 13.87 1.39 -1.46
CA LYS A 102 15.07 0.79 -2.06
C LYS A 102 16.37 1.11 -1.30
N GLY A 103 16.42 2.24 -0.60
CA GLY A 103 17.59 2.70 0.15
C GLY A 103 17.42 2.64 1.68
N ALA A 104 16.27 2.18 2.15
CA ALA A 104 15.90 2.17 3.56
C ALA A 104 16.11 0.80 4.19
N SER A 105 16.40 0.78 5.50
CA SER A 105 16.27 -0.43 6.30
C SER A 105 14.80 -0.57 6.71
N PRO A 106 14.05 -1.58 6.23
CA PRO A 106 12.67 -1.76 6.61
C PRO A 106 12.54 -2.28 8.06
N HIS A 107 11.46 -1.89 8.73
CA HIS A 107 11.08 -2.35 10.06
C HIS A 107 10.17 -3.58 9.99
N LYS A 108 9.06 -3.48 9.25
CA LYS A 108 8.04 -4.53 9.13
C LYS A 108 7.90 -5.07 7.70
N LEU A 109 8.54 -4.47 6.70
CA LEU A 109 8.51 -4.98 5.32
C LEU A 109 9.43 -6.19 5.14
N ASN A 110 8.92 -7.23 4.49
CA ASN A 110 9.72 -8.39 4.14
C ASN A 110 10.64 -8.11 2.95
N ARG A 111 11.83 -8.73 2.93
CA ARG A 111 12.81 -8.58 1.82
C ARG A 111 12.23 -8.97 0.46
N ALA A 112 11.32 -9.95 0.42
CA ALA A 112 10.62 -10.35 -0.80
C ALA A 112 9.78 -9.20 -1.39
N PHE A 113 9.15 -8.39 -0.53
CA PHE A 113 8.38 -7.22 -0.96
C PHE A 113 9.29 -6.14 -1.56
N ILE A 114 10.45 -5.87 -0.95
CA ILE A 114 11.42 -4.91 -1.48
C ILE A 114 11.88 -5.31 -2.88
N LYS A 115 12.23 -6.59 -3.08
CA LYS A 115 12.58 -7.12 -4.41
C LYS A 115 11.43 -6.98 -5.41
N GLN A 116 10.19 -7.21 -4.97
CA GLN A 116 9.02 -7.07 -5.83
C GLN A 116 8.78 -5.61 -6.25
N ILE A 117 9.00 -4.65 -5.35
CA ILE A 117 8.97 -3.22 -5.68
C ILE A 117 10.03 -2.87 -6.73
N GLU A 118 11.25 -3.40 -6.58
CA GLU A 118 12.34 -3.18 -7.53
C GLU A 118 11.96 -3.68 -8.93
N CYS A 119 11.38 -4.88 -9.02
CA CYS A 119 10.93 -5.47 -10.28
C CYS A 119 9.83 -4.63 -10.95
N LEU A 120 8.80 -4.21 -10.20
CA LEU A 120 7.67 -3.46 -10.76
C LEU A 120 8.03 -2.02 -11.16
N ALA A 121 9.00 -1.41 -10.49
CA ALA A 121 9.54 -0.10 -10.88
C ALA A 121 10.29 -0.15 -12.21
N SER A 122 10.76 -1.33 -12.65
CA SER A 122 11.44 -1.51 -13.94
C SER A 122 10.49 -1.74 -15.11
N GLU A 123 9.24 -2.18 -14.87
CA GLU A 123 8.29 -2.60 -15.93
C GLU A 123 7.12 -1.63 -16.18
N HIS A 124 6.79 -0.72 -15.25
CA HIS A 124 5.50 0.01 -15.27
C HIS A 124 5.60 1.54 -15.18
N PHE A 125 6.69 2.11 -15.70
CA PHE A 125 6.93 3.55 -15.66
C PHE A 125 7.26 4.18 -17.02
N SER A 126 6.87 3.53 -18.11
CA SER A 126 6.76 4.24 -19.38
C SER A 126 5.54 5.17 -19.30
N ASP A 127 5.79 6.43 -19.61
CA ASP A 127 4.90 7.58 -19.55
C ASP A 127 3.46 7.33 -19.99
N ASP A 128 2.52 7.73 -19.13
CA ASP A 128 1.21 8.16 -19.60
C ASP A 128 1.23 9.69 -19.68
N SER A 129 2.07 10.19 -20.59
CA SER A 129 1.93 11.53 -21.17
C SER A 129 0.79 11.46 -22.20
N GLY A 130 -0.42 11.24 -21.70
CA GLY A 130 -1.64 11.47 -22.45
C GLY A 130 -1.94 12.96 -22.50
N THR A 131 -1.28 13.66 -23.43
CA THR A 131 -1.77 14.94 -23.96
C THR A 131 -3.19 14.74 -24.47
N GLY A 132 -4.18 15.07 -23.65
CA GLY A 132 -5.55 15.33 -24.08
C GLY A 132 -5.58 16.64 -24.84
N ASN A 133 -5.33 16.54 -26.14
CA ASN A 133 -5.34 17.61 -27.12
C ASN A 133 -6.68 18.35 -27.11
N LEU A 134 -6.63 19.68 -27.17
CA LEU A 134 -7.76 20.50 -27.60
C LEU A 134 -8.16 20.08 -29.01
N CYS A 135 -9.44 19.75 -29.20
CA CYS A 135 -10.22 19.97 -30.41
C CYS A 135 -11.69 20.05 -29.99
#